data_AF-A0A3S4DAM9-F1
#
_entry.id   AF-A0A3S4DAM9-F1
#
_cell.length_a   1.000
_cell.length_b   1.000
_cell.length_c   1.000
_cell.angle_alpha   90.00
_cell.angle_beta   90.00
_cell.angle_gamma   90.00
#
_symmetry.space_group_name_H-M   'P 1'
#
loop_
_entity.id
_entity.type
_entity.pdbx_description
1 polymer ?
#
loop_
_entity_poly.entity_id
_entity_poly.type
_entity_poly.pdbx_seq_one_letter_code
_entity_poly.pdbx_strand_id
1 'polypeptide(L)'
;MAEYMSFIRGIIIVAIAVYCRGAGGRLMFARFLEDEREKKVLEPHMRELPLIERAWAEGALEGVEGLRALVDGVEGREVERGYWELIGEIARMLLVSSWKAYLALSEHYKWWMMLPHDKFQRLVDPNNQVAILLGAHWIALQQIMAPICEAEEKCATKMPQRSPEAGISVGIIRWLKYLNAQVDREHAAYNRWPRWVEAQLDRDRGFFGRTR
;
A
#
# COMPACT_ATOMS: atom_id res chain seq x y z
N MET A 1 3.08 14.35 -9.36
CA MET A 1 2.50 13.10 -8.79
C MET A 1 3.45 11.92 -8.95
N ALA A 2 3.81 11.55 -10.20
CA ALA A 2 5.05 10.79 -10.47
C ALA A 2 6.25 11.41 -9.73
N GLU A 3 6.33 12.75 -9.67
CA GLU A 3 7.35 13.50 -8.93
C GLU A 3 7.36 13.24 -7.42
N TYR A 4 6.21 13.10 -6.75
CA TYR A 4 6.16 12.84 -5.29
C TYR A 4 6.61 11.41 -4.98
N MET A 5 6.12 10.44 -5.75
CA MET A 5 6.55 9.05 -5.61
C MET A 5 8.02 8.85 -6.00
N SER A 6 8.47 9.54 -7.06
CA SER A 6 9.88 9.59 -7.45
C SER A 6 10.72 10.26 -6.37
N PHE A 7 10.19 11.28 -5.70
CA PHE A 7 10.87 11.99 -4.62
C PHE A 7 11.02 11.12 -3.37
N ILE A 8 9.95 10.49 -2.87
CA ILE A 8 10.02 9.53 -1.75
C ILE A 8 10.98 8.40 -2.09
N ARG A 9 10.82 7.81 -3.27
CA ARG A 9 11.69 6.74 -3.72
C ARG A 9 13.15 7.21 -3.84
N GLY A 10 13.38 8.43 -4.32
CA GLY A 10 14.69 9.07 -4.42
C GLY A 10 15.34 9.24 -3.04
N ILE A 11 14.60 9.72 -2.04
CA ILE A 11 15.06 9.81 -0.65
C ILE A 11 15.50 8.44 -0.14
N ILE A 12 14.70 7.41 -0.38
CA ILE A 12 14.99 6.04 0.09
C ILE A 12 16.22 5.46 -0.63
N ILE A 13 16.32 5.60 -1.96
CA ILE A 13 17.48 5.14 -2.74
C ILE A 13 18.76 5.81 -2.24
N VAL A 14 18.72 7.13 -2.00
CA VAL A 14 19.87 7.87 -1.46
C VAL A 14 20.21 7.35 -0.06
N ALA A 15 19.21 7.13 0.79
CA ALA A 15 19.42 6.61 2.13
C ALA A 15 20.08 5.21 2.09
N ILE A 16 19.61 4.30 1.22
CA ILE A 16 20.21 2.97 1.01
C ILE A 16 21.64 3.10 0.47
N ALA A 17 21.89 3.99 -0.50
CA ALA A 17 23.22 4.21 -1.05
C ALA A 17 24.21 4.76 0.00
N VAL A 18 23.75 5.63 0.91
CA VAL A 18 24.54 6.13 2.04
C VAL A 18 24.84 5.01 3.04
N TYR A 19 23.86 4.14 3.35
CA TYR A 19 24.04 2.96 4.20
C TYR A 19 25.11 2.00 3.64
N CYS A 20 24.98 1.62 2.37
CA CYS A 20 25.89 0.68 1.70
C CYS A 20 27.31 1.23 1.53
N ARG A 21 27.52 2.56 1.60
CA ARG A 21 28.84 3.21 1.55
C ARG A 21 29.57 3.28 2.89
N GLY A 22 29.02 2.66 3.96
CA GLY A 22 29.72 2.54 5.25
C GLY A 22 29.82 3.83 6.06
N ALA A 23 29.13 4.91 5.64
CA ALA A 23 28.97 6.10 6.45
C ALA A 23 27.91 5.80 7.52
N GLY A 24 28.36 5.28 8.67
CA GLY A 24 27.55 4.77 9.80
C GLY A 24 26.60 5.77 10.46
N GLY A 25 25.65 6.31 9.71
CA GLY A 25 24.50 7.06 10.20
C GLY A 25 23.31 6.13 10.38
N ARG A 26 22.67 6.20 11.55
CA ARG A 26 21.43 5.48 11.87
C ARG A 26 20.33 5.98 10.93
N LEU A 27 20.06 5.26 9.82
CA LEU A 27 18.96 5.61 8.92
C LEU A 27 17.64 5.57 9.69
N MET A 28 16.82 6.62 9.54
CA MET A 28 15.41 6.61 9.98
C MET A 28 14.59 5.50 9.30
N PHE A 29 15.08 4.93 8.19
CA PHE A 29 14.44 3.85 7.44
C PHE A 29 15.21 2.51 7.48
N ALA A 30 16.29 2.37 8.26
CA ALA A 30 17.00 1.08 8.39
C ALA A 30 16.09 -0.03 8.94
N ARG A 31 15.08 0.36 9.73
CA ARG A 31 14.06 -0.53 10.29
C ARG A 31 13.14 -1.18 9.25
N PHE A 32 12.96 -0.54 8.08
CA PHE A 32 12.20 -1.14 6.98
C PHE A 32 12.96 -2.24 6.25
N LEU A 33 14.30 -2.27 6.36
CA LEU A 33 15.13 -3.16 5.55
C LEU A 33 15.33 -4.55 6.17
N GLU A 34 15.21 -4.68 7.48
CA GLU A 34 15.07 -5.95 8.23
C GLU A 34 15.32 -5.65 9.72
N ASP A 35 14.26 -5.44 10.51
CA ASP A 35 14.38 -5.61 11.96
C ASP A 35 13.52 -6.78 12.43
N GLU A 36 14.10 -7.98 12.36
CA GLU A 36 13.53 -9.21 12.91
C GLU A 36 13.15 -9.07 14.39
N ARG A 37 13.75 -8.11 15.13
CA ARG A 37 13.31 -7.82 16.51
C ARG A 37 11.99 -7.09 16.54
N GLU A 38 11.76 -6.14 15.64
CA GLU A 38 10.48 -5.43 15.55
C GLU A 38 9.36 -6.38 15.15
N LYS A 39 9.62 -7.27 14.18
CA LYS A 39 8.65 -8.31 13.80
C LYS A 39 8.27 -9.20 14.99
N LYS A 40 9.24 -9.64 15.80
CA LYS A 40 8.99 -10.46 17.00
C LYS A 40 8.18 -9.74 18.07
N VAL A 41 8.29 -8.41 18.17
CA VAL A 41 7.50 -7.61 19.11
C VAL A 41 6.09 -7.35 18.57
N LEU A 42 5.96 -7.11 17.26
CA LEU A 42 4.68 -6.84 16.60
C LEU A 42 3.82 -8.09 16.44
N GLU A 43 4.41 -9.23 16.15
CA GLU A 43 3.71 -10.46 15.80
C GLU A 43 2.65 -10.89 16.84
N PRO A 44 2.95 -10.98 18.15
CA PRO A 44 1.94 -11.36 19.14
C PRO A 44 0.74 -10.40 19.16
N HIS A 45 1.01 -9.09 19.09
CA HIS A 45 -0.01 -8.05 19.11
C HIS A 45 -0.88 -8.08 17.85
N MET A 46 -0.30 -8.35 16.68
CA MET A 46 -1.03 -8.42 15.42
C MET A 46 -1.86 -9.70 15.28
N ARG A 47 -1.44 -10.81 15.90
CA ARG A 47 -2.21 -12.06 15.92
C ARG A 47 -3.48 -11.95 16.78
N GLU A 48 -3.47 -11.08 17.78
CA GLU A 48 -4.62 -10.82 18.65
C GLU A 48 -5.62 -9.82 18.06
N LEU A 49 -5.28 -9.16 16.96
CA LEU A 49 -6.20 -8.23 16.30
C LEU A 49 -7.40 -8.98 15.72
N PRO A 50 -8.62 -8.41 15.84
CA PRO A 50 -9.74 -8.89 15.07
C PRO A 50 -9.39 -8.79 13.58
N LEU A 51 -9.92 -9.72 12.79
CA LEU A 51 -9.86 -9.61 11.34
C LEU A 51 -10.59 -8.34 10.89
N ILE A 52 -10.14 -7.79 9.76
CA ILE A 52 -10.86 -6.72 9.08
C ILE A 52 -12.28 -7.21 8.75
N GLU A 53 -13.24 -6.27 8.77
CA GLU A 53 -14.62 -6.56 8.43
C GLU A 53 -14.69 -7.37 7.13
N ARG A 54 -15.30 -8.55 7.22
CA ARG A 54 -15.19 -9.58 6.18
C ARG A 54 -15.64 -9.07 4.81
N ALA A 55 -16.74 -8.33 4.77
CA ALA A 55 -17.27 -7.75 3.54
C ALA A 55 -16.29 -6.79 2.86
N TRP A 56 -15.46 -6.05 3.63
CA TRP A 56 -14.46 -5.15 3.06
C TRP A 56 -13.32 -5.94 2.42
N ALA A 57 -12.84 -6.98 3.10
CA ALA A 57 -11.77 -7.85 2.60
C ALA A 57 -12.22 -8.69 1.39
N GLU A 58 -13.45 -9.21 1.39
CA GLU A 58 -14.04 -9.92 0.24
C GLU A 58 -14.19 -8.99 -0.97
N GLY A 59 -14.71 -7.76 -0.75
CA GLY A 59 -14.81 -6.76 -1.82
C GLY A 59 -13.45 -6.34 -2.38
N ALA A 60 -12.43 -6.23 -1.52
CA ALA A 60 -11.05 -5.95 -1.95
C ALA A 60 -10.50 -7.09 -2.83
N LEU A 61 -10.69 -8.34 -2.39
CA LEU A 61 -10.24 -9.51 -3.15
C LEU A 61 -10.94 -9.59 -4.50
N GLU A 62 -12.28 -9.47 -4.53
CA GLU A 62 -13.04 -9.47 -5.78
C GLU A 62 -12.61 -8.34 -6.72
N GLY A 63 -12.44 -7.13 -6.17
CA GLY A 63 -11.99 -5.96 -6.93
C GLY A 63 -10.62 -6.16 -7.58
N VAL A 64 -9.66 -6.68 -6.82
CA VAL A 64 -8.30 -6.92 -7.31
C VAL A 64 -8.24 -8.09 -8.28
N GLU A 65 -8.90 -9.21 -7.99
CA GLU A 65 -8.98 -10.36 -8.92
C GLU A 65 -9.68 -9.99 -10.23
N GLY A 66 -10.63 -9.05 -10.18
CA GLY A 66 -11.26 -8.47 -11.36
C GLY A 66 -10.27 -7.83 -12.34
N LEU A 67 -9.11 -7.34 -11.87
CA LEU A 67 -8.07 -6.76 -12.73
C LEU A 67 -7.27 -7.81 -13.52
N ARG A 68 -7.43 -9.10 -13.22
CA ARG A 68 -6.63 -10.18 -13.83
C ARG A 68 -6.61 -10.13 -15.35
N ALA A 69 -7.76 -9.87 -15.98
CA ALA A 69 -7.87 -9.81 -17.44
C ALA A 69 -7.04 -8.68 -18.09
N LEU A 70 -6.63 -7.68 -17.32
CA LEU A 70 -5.84 -6.54 -17.80
C LEU A 70 -4.32 -6.79 -17.70
N VAL A 71 -3.89 -7.84 -16.99
CA VAL A 71 -2.47 -8.10 -16.68
C VAL A 71 -2.02 -9.52 -17.02
N ASP A 72 -2.91 -10.51 -16.87
CA ASP A 72 -2.61 -11.91 -17.14
C ASP A 72 -2.65 -12.22 -18.64
N GLY A 73 -1.70 -13.01 -19.13
CA GLY A 73 -1.46 -13.23 -20.57
C GLY A 73 -1.11 -12.00 -21.46
N VAL A 74 -1.04 -10.77 -20.93
CA VAL A 74 -0.78 -9.57 -21.76
C VAL A 74 0.72 -9.30 -21.90
N GLU A 75 1.21 -9.26 -23.14
CA GLU A 75 2.61 -8.97 -23.46
C GLU A 75 3.02 -7.56 -23.01
N GLY A 76 4.20 -7.45 -22.41
CA GLY A 76 4.75 -6.19 -21.96
C GLY A 76 4.09 -5.63 -20.70
N ARG A 77 3.29 -6.41 -19.95
CA ARG A 77 2.63 -6.00 -18.69
C ARG A 77 3.24 -6.65 -17.44
N GLU A 78 4.51 -7.02 -17.49
CA GLU A 78 5.16 -7.82 -16.43
C GLU A 78 5.23 -7.05 -15.10
N VAL A 79 5.44 -5.74 -15.15
CA VAL A 79 5.48 -4.91 -13.94
C VAL A 79 4.09 -4.70 -13.34
N GLU A 80 3.08 -4.48 -14.16
CA GLU A 80 1.69 -4.37 -13.74
C GLU A 80 1.17 -5.69 -13.15
N ARG A 81 1.56 -6.82 -13.75
CA ARG A 81 1.26 -8.16 -13.22
C ARG A 81 1.89 -8.37 -11.84
N GLY A 82 3.18 -8.08 -11.68
CA GLY A 82 3.84 -8.21 -10.38
C GLY A 82 3.19 -7.34 -9.30
N TYR A 83 2.76 -6.12 -9.66
CA TYR A 83 2.01 -5.27 -8.74
C TYR A 83 0.66 -5.89 -8.38
N TRP A 84 -0.10 -6.36 -9.37
CA TRP A 84 -1.38 -7.06 -9.19
C TRP A 84 -1.26 -8.26 -8.25
N GLU A 85 -0.26 -9.12 -8.45
CA GLU A 85 -0.02 -10.30 -7.61
C GLU A 85 0.23 -9.92 -6.15
N LEU A 86 1.01 -8.87 -5.91
CA LEU A 86 1.33 -8.39 -4.56
C LEU A 86 0.09 -7.82 -3.84
N ILE A 87 -0.70 -6.97 -4.51
CA ILE A 87 -1.93 -6.43 -3.90
C ILE A 87 -2.99 -7.52 -3.72
N GLY A 88 -3.02 -8.52 -4.61
CA GLY A 88 -3.88 -9.70 -4.48
C GLY A 88 -3.50 -10.57 -3.30
N GLU A 89 -2.20 -10.76 -3.04
CA GLU A 89 -1.71 -11.45 -1.85
C GLU A 89 -2.16 -10.74 -0.57
N ILE A 90 -2.01 -9.41 -0.50
CA ILE A 90 -2.48 -8.63 0.65
C ILE A 90 -3.99 -8.86 0.86
N ALA A 91 -4.80 -8.70 -0.20
CA ALA A 91 -6.25 -8.88 -0.11
C ALA A 91 -6.64 -10.30 0.36
N ARG A 92 -5.97 -11.34 -0.14
CA ARG A 92 -6.17 -12.73 0.32
C ARG A 92 -5.80 -12.89 1.79
N MET A 93 -4.71 -12.28 2.24
CA MET A 93 -4.26 -12.42 3.63
C MET A 93 -5.14 -11.66 4.63
N LEU A 94 -5.84 -10.60 4.21
CA LEU A 94 -6.81 -9.90 5.07
C LEU A 94 -7.97 -10.80 5.53
N LEU A 95 -8.31 -11.84 4.76
CA LEU A 95 -9.32 -12.83 5.13
C LEU A 95 -8.79 -13.91 6.10
N VAL A 96 -7.47 -13.99 6.28
CA VAL A 96 -6.81 -15.09 7.01
C VAL A 96 -6.22 -14.59 8.33
N SER A 97 -5.45 -13.50 8.29
CA SER A 97 -4.74 -12.99 9.46
C SER A 97 -4.21 -11.58 9.23
N SER A 98 -4.45 -10.69 10.19
CA SER A 98 -3.86 -9.34 10.23
C SER A 98 -2.33 -9.36 10.20
N TRP A 99 -1.68 -10.34 10.83
CA TRP A 99 -0.22 -10.52 10.76
C TRP A 99 0.25 -10.89 9.36
N LYS A 100 -0.40 -11.85 8.71
CA LYS A 100 -0.03 -12.25 7.34
C LYS A 100 -0.28 -11.11 6.34
N ALA A 101 -1.35 -10.35 6.52
CA ALA A 101 -1.63 -9.17 5.70
C ALA A 101 -0.55 -8.09 5.88
N TYR A 102 -0.09 -7.86 7.10
CA TYR A 102 1.03 -6.96 7.38
C TYR A 102 2.35 -7.42 6.73
N LEU A 103 2.65 -8.71 6.77
CA LEU A 103 3.83 -9.26 6.08
C LEU A 103 3.74 -9.10 4.57
N ALA A 104 2.59 -9.42 3.96
CA ALA A 104 2.35 -9.21 2.53
C ALA A 104 2.50 -7.73 2.15
N LEU A 105 2.02 -6.82 2.99
CA LEU A 105 2.19 -5.38 2.83
C LEU A 105 3.67 -4.97 2.88
N SER A 106 4.44 -5.54 3.81
CA SER A 106 5.87 -5.26 3.94
C SER A 106 6.64 -5.70 2.70
N GLU A 107 6.33 -6.88 2.15
CA GLU A 107 6.90 -7.37 0.89
C GLU A 107 6.52 -6.49 -0.30
N HIS A 108 5.27 -6.02 -0.37
CA HIS A 108 4.83 -5.07 -1.39
C HIS A 108 5.63 -3.77 -1.35
N TYR A 109 5.86 -3.18 -0.17
CA TYR A 109 6.70 -1.99 -0.03
C TYR A 109 8.15 -2.26 -0.44
N LYS A 110 8.72 -3.42 -0.05
CA LYS A 110 10.06 -3.84 -0.46
C LYS A 110 10.18 -3.93 -1.97
N TRP A 111 9.21 -4.53 -2.64
CA TRP A 111 9.17 -4.62 -4.10
C TRP A 111 9.16 -3.23 -4.75
N TRP A 112 8.30 -2.31 -4.27
CA TRP A 112 8.25 -0.93 -4.76
C TRP A 112 9.58 -0.18 -4.62
N MET A 113 10.26 -0.35 -3.49
CA MET A 113 11.55 0.31 -3.23
C MET A 113 12.66 -0.21 -4.17
N MET A 114 12.61 -1.49 -4.51
CA MET A 114 13.63 -2.17 -5.33
C MET A 114 13.34 -2.17 -6.83
N LEU A 115 12.14 -1.76 -7.25
CA LEU A 115 11.73 -1.76 -8.64
C LEU A 115 12.65 -0.89 -9.50
N PRO A 116 13.22 -1.32 -10.64
CA PRO A 116 14.01 -0.45 -11.53
C PRO A 116 13.30 0.86 -11.95
N HIS A 117 14.06 1.89 -12.34
CA HIS A 117 13.48 3.21 -12.63
C HIS A 117 12.54 3.19 -13.83
N ASP A 118 12.94 2.54 -14.92
CA ASP A 118 12.16 2.32 -16.14
C ASP A 118 10.83 1.61 -15.84
N LYS A 119 10.88 0.54 -15.04
CA LYS A 119 9.67 -0.20 -14.62
C LYS A 119 8.75 0.66 -13.76
N PHE A 120 9.30 1.48 -12.88
CA PHE A 120 8.53 2.39 -12.05
C PHE A 120 7.88 3.51 -12.84
N GLN A 121 8.58 4.08 -13.83
CA GLN A 121 8.01 5.11 -14.71
C GLN A 121 6.71 4.63 -15.34
N ARG A 122 6.63 3.35 -15.71
CA ARG A 122 5.40 2.74 -16.23
C ARG A 122 4.25 2.71 -15.23
N LEU A 123 4.53 2.54 -13.93
CA LEU A 123 3.51 2.52 -12.88
C LEU A 123 3.01 3.93 -12.50
N VAL A 124 3.77 4.97 -12.82
CA VAL A 124 3.40 6.36 -12.55
C VAL A 124 3.02 7.14 -13.81
N ASP A 125 2.97 6.48 -14.96
CA ASP A 125 2.52 7.05 -16.22
C ASP A 125 1.01 7.33 -16.16
N PRO A 126 0.57 8.60 -16.28
CA PRO A 126 -0.84 8.96 -16.23
C PRO A 126 -1.65 8.43 -17.42
N ASN A 127 -1.01 7.93 -18.48
CA ASN A 127 -1.71 7.33 -19.62
C ASN A 127 -1.88 5.81 -19.46
N ASN A 128 -1.25 5.21 -18.44
CA ASN A 128 -1.36 3.79 -18.19
C ASN A 128 -2.57 3.48 -17.28
N GLN A 129 -3.73 3.26 -17.89
CA GLN A 129 -4.98 2.98 -17.19
C GLN A 129 -4.90 1.78 -16.22
N VAL A 130 -4.14 0.75 -16.58
CA VAL A 130 -3.91 -0.41 -15.71
C VAL A 130 -3.15 0.00 -14.45
N ALA A 131 -2.11 0.83 -14.59
CA ALA A 131 -1.37 1.34 -13.44
C ALA A 131 -2.19 2.28 -12.56
N ILE A 132 -3.05 3.11 -13.16
CA ILE A 132 -4.01 3.97 -12.43
C ILE A 132 -4.95 3.10 -11.59
N LEU A 133 -5.54 2.06 -12.19
CA LEU A 133 -6.41 1.11 -11.49
C LEU A 133 -5.67 0.40 -10.35
N LEU A 134 -4.49 -0.16 -10.61
CA LEU A 134 -3.69 -0.82 -9.59
C LEU A 134 -3.35 0.13 -8.43
N GLY A 135 -3.01 1.38 -8.73
CA GLY A 135 -2.81 2.43 -7.73
C GLY A 135 -4.07 2.74 -6.91
N ALA A 136 -5.22 2.85 -7.56
CA ALA A 136 -6.50 3.13 -6.88
C ALA A 136 -6.90 1.97 -5.95
N HIS A 137 -6.78 0.73 -6.42
CA HIS A 137 -7.01 -0.47 -5.62
C HIS A 137 -6.03 -0.57 -4.45
N TRP A 138 -4.75 -0.28 -4.67
CA TRP A 138 -3.75 -0.28 -3.61
C TRP A 138 -4.07 0.74 -2.51
N ILE A 139 -4.37 2.00 -2.87
CA ILE A 139 -4.73 3.02 -1.88
C ILE A 139 -5.98 2.61 -1.12
N ALA A 140 -7.01 2.14 -1.83
CA ALA A 140 -8.25 1.68 -1.22
C ALA A 140 -8.00 0.52 -0.23
N LEU A 141 -7.10 -0.40 -0.57
CA LEU A 141 -6.64 -1.48 0.31
C LEU A 141 -5.98 -0.94 1.59
N GLN A 142 -5.12 0.08 1.47
CA GLN A 142 -4.55 0.73 2.66
C GLN A 142 -5.64 1.32 3.58
N GLN A 143 -6.73 1.85 3.04
CA GLN A 143 -7.77 2.46 3.84
C GLN A 143 -8.49 1.43 4.71
N ILE A 144 -8.83 0.26 4.14
CA ILE A 144 -9.47 -0.82 4.91
C ILE A 144 -8.52 -1.50 5.91
N MET A 145 -7.20 -1.32 5.71
CA MET A 145 -6.15 -1.83 6.60
C MET A 145 -5.85 -0.90 7.80
N ALA A 146 -6.58 0.21 7.96
CA ALA A 146 -6.36 1.15 9.05
C ALA A 146 -6.23 0.49 10.45
N PRO A 147 -7.02 -0.52 10.84
CA PRO A 147 -6.88 -1.17 12.15
C PRO A 147 -5.51 -1.86 12.35
N ILE A 148 -4.92 -2.40 11.27
CA ILE A 148 -3.60 -3.05 11.29
C ILE A 148 -2.51 -1.98 11.46
N CYS A 149 -2.60 -0.88 10.70
CA CYS A 149 -1.67 0.24 10.80
C CYS A 149 -1.73 0.90 12.19
N GLU A 150 -2.93 1.09 12.76
CA GLU A 150 -3.09 1.60 14.12
C GLU A 150 -2.44 0.70 15.18
N ALA A 151 -2.50 -0.61 14.99
CA ALA A 151 -1.87 -1.57 15.89
C ALA A 151 -0.34 -1.51 15.82
N GLU A 152 0.21 -1.40 14.61
CA GLU A 152 1.65 -1.15 14.42
C GLU A 152 2.08 0.11 15.18
N GLU A 153 1.33 1.20 15.05
CA GLU A 153 1.63 2.47 15.72
C GLU A 153 1.56 2.39 17.24
N LYS A 154 0.56 1.70 17.80
CA LYS A 154 0.44 1.48 19.25
C LYS A 154 1.61 0.69 19.80
N CYS A 155 2.14 -0.27 19.03
CA CYS A 155 3.36 -0.98 19.39
C CYS A 155 4.60 -0.09 19.23
N ALA A 156 4.66 0.74 18.19
CA ALA A 156 5.77 1.64 17.93
C ALA A 156 5.86 2.81 18.92
N THR A 157 4.74 3.33 19.45
CA THR A 157 4.74 4.36 20.51
C THR A 157 5.21 3.83 21.86
N LYS A 158 5.11 2.52 22.09
CA LYS A 158 5.76 1.83 23.22
C LYS A 158 7.26 1.62 22.99
N MET A 159 7.79 1.93 21.80
CA MET A 159 9.22 1.93 21.49
C MET A 159 9.79 3.36 21.58
N PRO A 160 10.92 3.57 22.26
CA PRO A 160 11.50 4.89 22.42
C PRO A 160 12.17 5.32 21.11
N GLN A 161 11.44 6.02 20.23
CA GLN A 161 11.91 6.90 19.12
C GLN A 161 10.96 6.85 17.90
N ARG A 162 9.75 7.43 17.99
CA ARG A 162 9.01 7.83 16.77
C ARG A 162 8.36 9.19 17.01
N SER A 163 8.77 10.19 16.22
CA SER A 163 8.10 11.48 16.15
C SER A 163 6.74 11.31 15.46
N PRO A 164 5.69 11.99 15.93
CA PRO A 164 4.35 11.86 15.37
C PRO A 164 4.27 12.67 14.06
N GLU A 165 4.65 12.08 12.93
CA GLU A 165 4.38 12.67 11.62
C GLU A 165 2.91 12.47 11.24
N ALA A 166 2.07 13.32 11.83
CA ALA A 166 0.65 13.47 11.58
C ALA A 166 0.43 14.39 10.35
N GLY A 167 0.05 13.80 9.22
CA GLY A 167 -0.27 14.56 7.99
C GLY A 167 -0.53 13.71 6.73
N ILE A 168 -0.23 12.42 6.79
CA ILE A 168 -0.24 11.52 5.61
C ILE A 168 -1.67 11.04 5.24
N SER A 169 -2.62 10.94 6.19
CA SER A 169 -3.98 10.40 5.95
C SER A 169 -4.80 11.22 4.95
N VAL A 170 -4.85 12.54 5.13
CA VAL A 170 -5.64 13.45 4.26
C VAL A 170 -5.08 13.49 2.84
N GLY A 171 -3.76 13.36 2.69
CA GLY A 171 -3.10 13.31 1.38
C GLY A 171 -3.49 12.06 0.59
N ILE A 172 -3.55 10.91 1.25
CA ILE A 172 -3.86 9.62 0.61
C ILE A 172 -5.33 9.58 0.13
N ILE A 173 -6.29 10.11 0.89
CA ILE A 173 -7.70 10.15 0.46
C ILE A 173 -7.87 11.04 -0.79
N ARG A 174 -7.23 12.22 -0.83
CA ARG A 174 -7.23 13.07 -2.02
C ARG A 174 -6.60 12.38 -3.22
N TRP A 175 -5.59 11.55 -2.97
CA TRP A 175 -4.93 10.79 -4.01
C TRP A 175 -5.83 9.69 -4.59
N LEU A 176 -6.58 8.96 -3.74
CA LEU A 176 -7.59 8.00 -4.21
C LEU A 176 -8.61 8.67 -5.14
N LYS A 177 -9.15 9.83 -4.72
CA LYS A 177 -10.08 10.63 -5.55
C LYS A 177 -9.48 11.01 -6.90
N TYR A 178 -8.23 11.47 -6.87
CA TYR A 178 -7.52 11.84 -8.09
C TYR A 178 -7.38 10.64 -9.04
N LEU A 179 -6.90 9.49 -8.56
CA LEU A 179 -6.77 8.30 -9.41
C LEU A 179 -8.12 7.84 -9.95
N ASN A 180 -9.14 7.82 -9.09
CA ASN A 180 -10.49 7.42 -9.47
C ASN A 180 -11.09 8.30 -10.57
N ALA A 181 -10.77 9.59 -10.58
CA ALA A 181 -11.22 10.53 -11.60
C ALA A 181 -10.48 10.38 -12.95
N GLN A 182 -9.32 9.73 -12.98
CA GLN A 182 -8.51 9.52 -14.19
C GLN A 182 -8.84 8.21 -14.93
N VAL A 183 -9.66 7.35 -14.33
CA VAL A 183 -10.10 6.11 -14.98
C VAL A 183 -11.07 6.43 -16.11
N ASP A 184 -10.75 5.95 -17.31
CA ASP A 184 -11.60 6.15 -18.47
C ASP A 184 -12.91 5.32 -18.43
N ARG A 185 -13.75 5.49 -19.45
CA ARG A 185 -15.04 4.82 -19.53
C ARG A 185 -14.93 3.31 -19.76
N GLU A 186 -13.91 2.86 -20.49
CA GLU A 186 -13.71 1.43 -20.80
C GLU A 186 -13.29 0.67 -19.53
N HIS A 187 -12.53 1.33 -18.66
CA HIS A 187 -11.99 0.78 -17.43
C HIS A 187 -12.87 1.01 -16.19
N ALA A 188 -13.96 1.78 -16.32
CA ALA A 188 -14.81 2.18 -15.20
C ALA A 188 -15.39 0.99 -14.39
N ALA A 189 -15.64 -0.15 -15.05
CA ALA A 189 -16.13 -1.36 -14.40
C ALA A 189 -15.14 -1.92 -13.36
N TYR A 190 -13.84 -1.82 -13.64
CA TYR A 190 -12.76 -2.26 -12.75
C TYR A 190 -12.54 -1.31 -11.57
N ASN A 191 -13.05 -0.08 -11.65
CA ASN A 191 -12.87 0.94 -10.62
C ASN A 191 -14.02 1.01 -9.60
N ARG A 192 -14.99 0.10 -9.66
CA ARG A 192 -16.17 0.14 -8.77
C ARG A 192 -15.81 0.04 -7.29
N TRP A 193 -14.91 -0.86 -6.93
CA TRP A 193 -14.54 -1.07 -5.53
C TRP A 193 -13.74 0.13 -4.94
N PRO A 194 -12.69 0.65 -5.61
CA PRO A 194 -12.03 1.87 -5.15
C PRO A 194 -12.96 3.09 -5.04
N ARG A 195 -13.95 3.22 -5.94
CA ARG A 195 -14.99 4.27 -5.86
C ARG A 195 -15.94 4.08 -4.69
N TRP A 196 -16.25 2.83 -4.33
CA TRP A 196 -17.02 2.54 -3.12
C TRP A 196 -16.25 2.94 -1.86
N VAL A 197 -14.95 2.64 -1.78
CA VAL A 197 -14.07 3.06 -0.66
C VAL A 197 -14.04 4.59 -0.55
N GLU A 198 -13.83 5.29 -1.67
CA GLU A 198 -13.91 6.75 -1.73
C GLU A 198 -15.25 7.27 -1.19
N ALA A 199 -16.36 6.67 -1.61
CA ALA A 199 -17.69 7.08 -1.18
C ALA A 199 -17.94 6.86 0.33
N GLN A 200 -17.37 5.80 0.93
CA GLN A 200 -17.46 5.62 2.39
C GLN A 200 -16.67 6.70 3.13
N LEU A 201 -15.44 7.00 2.68
CA LEU A 201 -14.58 8.02 3.28
C LEU A 201 -15.13 9.45 3.15
N ASP A 202 -15.91 9.70 2.10
CA ASP A 202 -16.61 10.97 1.91
C ASP A 202 -17.79 11.15 2.84
N ARG A 203 -18.45 10.04 3.21
CA ARG A 203 -19.55 10.04 4.20
C ARG A 203 -19.00 10.15 5.61
N ASP A 204 -18.01 9.33 5.92
CA ASP A 204 -17.33 9.31 7.20
C ASP A 204 -15.84 9.04 6.98
N ARG A 205 -15.05 10.04 7.32
CA ARG A 205 -13.59 9.95 7.25
C ARG A 205 -13.05 8.81 8.12
N GLY A 206 -13.71 8.51 9.24
CA GLY A 206 -13.33 7.46 10.18
C GLY A 206 -13.93 6.08 9.89
N PHE A 207 -14.54 5.88 8.72
CA PHE A 207 -15.33 4.68 8.44
C PHE A 207 -14.56 3.37 8.62
N PHE A 208 -13.29 3.32 8.20
CA PHE A 208 -12.45 2.11 8.25
C PHE A 208 -11.57 2.00 9.50
N GLY A 209 -11.62 2.99 10.39
CA GLY A 209 -10.70 3.15 11.50
C GLY A 209 -10.55 4.63 11.85
N ARG A 210 -9.85 4.97 12.93
CA ARG A 210 -9.67 6.37 13.27
C ARG A 210 -8.91 7.05 12.14
N THR A 211 -9.59 7.93 11.43
CA THR A 211 -8.88 8.93 10.64
C THR A 211 -7.99 9.72 11.57
N ARG A 212 -6.69 9.66 11.30
CA ARG A 212 -5.75 10.69 11.69
C ARG A 212 -6.20 12.03 11.11
#